data_AF-A0A8S3QM83-F1
#
_entry.id   AF-A0A8S3QM83-F1
#
_cell.length_a   1.000
_cell.length_b   1.000
_cell.length_c   1.000
_cell.angle_alpha   90.00
_cell.angle_beta   90.00
_cell.angle_gamma   90.00
#
_symmetry.space_group_name_H-M   'P 1'
#
loop_
_entity.id
_entity.type
_entity.pdbx_description
1 polymer ?
#
loop_
_entity_poly.entity_id
_entity_poly.type
_entity_poly.pdbx_seq_one_letter_code
_entity_poly.pdbx_strand_id
1 'polypeptide(L)'
;MPLYSILRWLAFLECAFLVSSAVFSSNEESALDSYINNLIGCKDIPGLGLAVVKDDDVFTKGYGLADKEKQIKATSSTVFCVGSVTKSMTAMLLARLISSGKYRLRWTTKIKDVLGPDYTFIDDCITDSVTLEDILSHRTGLGSADILLQAGIPEYVTREQMMNLHPFGPSGSICASADDMTKWLKLITSKGKISEGAERIISEYVFNGQFNIKSVLNTMWANAYSLTQPQFPVAFDSLGYGYGWFVSYYRGHRVLHHSGSLYGYSCKITYLPDRGSAFVFFTNGPGETKFDETISPVFYYMLDLMLGYPSWLNETTACSYPAPWRNYRSKRSSQDIMLVSGKELEDMDMHTGMYSHPLYGNVTITIINNTLHISYGLLLTGKLIPTSSSFQLQLFQPLRDVFLSILNVSFQNLSIQNKYQNIEFLSLFEKYTFQGLIMMVMSAVPI
;
A
#
# COMPACT_ATOMS: atom_id res chain seq x y z
N MET A 1 -16.74 21.95 67.35
CA MET A 1 -16.33 22.03 65.93
C MET A 1 -17.57 21.82 65.08
N PRO A 2 -17.94 22.75 64.19
CA PRO A 2 -19.24 22.67 63.52
C PRO A 2 -19.19 21.70 62.33
N LEU A 3 -20.27 20.94 62.14
CA LEU A 3 -20.50 19.94 61.09
C LEU A 3 -20.18 20.41 59.65
N TYR A 4 -20.08 21.72 59.43
CA TYR A 4 -19.78 22.35 58.15
C TYR A 4 -18.35 22.15 57.64
N SER A 5 -17.39 21.79 58.50
CA SER A 5 -16.01 21.55 58.06
C SER A 5 -15.79 20.15 57.46
N ILE A 6 -16.67 19.17 57.71
CA ILE A 6 -16.53 17.80 57.21
C ILE A 6 -17.07 17.67 55.78
N LEU A 7 -18.15 18.40 55.44
CA LEU A 7 -18.73 18.40 54.09
C LEU A 7 -17.84 19.07 53.03
N ARG A 8 -16.97 20.01 53.44
CA ARG A 8 -15.95 20.60 52.54
C ARG A 8 -14.83 19.62 52.19
N TRP A 9 -14.52 18.66 53.07
CA TRP A 9 -13.50 17.64 52.77
C TRP A 9 -14.05 16.51 51.90
N LEU A 10 -15.34 16.18 52.01
CA LEU A 10 -15.98 15.18 51.14
C LEU A 10 -16.17 15.70 49.70
N ALA A 11 -16.41 17.00 49.50
CA ALA A 11 -16.47 17.59 48.15
C ALA A 11 -15.10 17.76 47.47
N PHE A 12 -13.99 17.71 48.22
CA PHE A 12 -12.64 17.75 47.66
C PHE A 12 -12.03 16.36 47.40
N LEU A 13 -12.61 15.29 47.96
CA LEU A 13 -12.17 13.91 47.70
C LEU A 13 -12.77 13.29 46.41
N GLU A 14 -13.81 13.90 45.82
CA GLU A 14 -14.39 13.46 44.54
C GLU A 14 -13.64 14.01 43.31
N CYS A 15 -12.61 14.85 43.47
CA CYS A 15 -12.02 15.60 42.37
C CYS A 15 -10.57 15.22 42.00
N ALA A 16 -10.10 14.01 42.34
CA ALA A 16 -8.71 13.61 42.05
C ALA A 16 -8.52 12.14 41.63
N PHE A 17 -9.51 11.53 40.98
CA PHE A 17 -9.25 10.42 40.06
C PHE A 17 -9.47 10.90 38.64
N LEU A 18 -8.53 11.72 38.14
CA LEU A 18 -8.23 11.73 36.72
C LEU A 18 -7.65 10.34 36.42
N VAL A 19 -8.53 9.36 36.22
CA VAL A 19 -8.14 8.12 35.56
C VAL A 19 -7.69 8.59 34.18
N SER A 20 -6.38 8.61 33.95
CA SER A 20 -5.83 8.61 32.60
C SER A 20 -6.54 7.48 31.88
N SER A 21 -7.46 7.80 30.98
CA SER A 21 -8.11 6.77 30.18
C SER A 21 -7.02 6.12 29.35
N ALA A 22 -6.72 4.84 29.59
CA ALA A 22 -5.91 4.10 28.65
C ALA A 22 -6.76 3.85 27.40
N VAL A 23 -6.14 3.83 26.22
CA VAL A 23 -6.84 3.49 24.96
C VAL A 23 -7.57 2.15 25.09
N PHE A 24 -6.95 1.20 25.78
CA PHE A 24 -7.46 -0.13 26.09
C PHE A 24 -7.48 -0.34 27.60
N SER A 25 -8.51 -1.02 28.11
CA SER A 25 -8.49 -1.58 29.46
C SER A 25 -7.41 -2.66 29.58
N SER A 26 -6.98 -2.98 30.80
CA SER A 26 -5.96 -4.01 31.04
C SER A 26 -6.32 -5.38 30.45
N ASN A 27 -7.62 -5.72 30.46
CA ASN A 27 -8.11 -6.97 29.86
C ASN A 27 -8.04 -6.95 28.33
N GLU A 28 -8.40 -5.82 27.71
CA GLU A 28 -8.31 -5.63 26.26
C GLU A 28 -6.84 -5.65 25.78
N GLU A 29 -5.94 -4.99 26.51
CA GLU A 29 -4.51 -5.03 26.20
C GLU A 29 -3.95 -6.46 26.31
N SER A 30 -4.30 -7.19 27.38
CA SER A 30 -3.84 -8.57 27.54
C SER A 30 -4.38 -9.49 26.44
N ALA A 31 -5.63 -9.29 26.00
CA ALA A 31 -6.22 -10.06 24.91
C ALA A 31 -5.56 -9.73 23.56
N LEU A 32 -5.29 -8.44 23.31
CA LEU A 32 -4.56 -7.97 22.13
C LEU A 32 -3.15 -8.54 22.07
N ASP A 33 -2.44 -8.56 23.20
CA ASP A 33 -1.10 -9.13 23.32
C ASP A 33 -1.10 -10.63 23.00
N SER A 34 -2.05 -11.39 23.56
CA SER A 34 -2.19 -12.81 23.29
C SER A 34 -2.46 -13.06 21.80
N TYR A 35 -3.39 -12.31 21.22
CA TYR A 35 -3.74 -12.42 19.81
C TYR A 35 -2.56 -12.13 18.88
N ILE A 36 -1.84 -11.02 19.09
CA ILE A 36 -0.69 -10.66 18.24
C ILE A 36 0.46 -11.65 18.40
N ASN A 37 0.79 -12.08 19.61
CA ASN A 37 1.88 -13.03 19.84
C ASN A 37 1.59 -14.40 19.20
N ASN A 38 0.33 -14.87 19.29
CA ASN A 38 -0.10 -16.08 18.62
C ASN A 38 0.04 -15.94 17.08
N LEU A 39 -0.39 -14.80 16.52
CA LEU A 39 -0.25 -14.54 15.09
C LEU A 39 1.22 -14.47 14.63
N ILE A 40 2.09 -13.86 15.44
CA ILE A 40 3.54 -13.81 15.20
C ILE A 40 4.12 -15.23 15.03
N GLY A 41 3.73 -16.15 15.92
CA GLY A 41 4.18 -17.53 15.86
C GLY A 41 3.65 -18.29 14.64
N CYS A 42 2.35 -18.27 14.40
CA CYS A 42 1.74 -19.12 13.38
C CYS A 42 1.84 -18.59 11.95
N LYS A 43 2.14 -17.29 11.77
CA LYS A 43 2.32 -16.66 10.45
C LYS A 43 3.77 -16.29 10.12
N ASP A 44 4.73 -16.68 10.96
CA ASP A 44 6.15 -16.36 10.82
C ASP A 44 6.46 -14.86 10.69
N ILE A 45 5.67 -14.01 11.36
CA ILE A 45 5.91 -12.55 11.35
C ILE A 45 7.11 -12.28 12.28
N PRO A 46 8.24 -11.75 11.80
CA PRO A 46 9.41 -11.60 12.66
C PRO A 46 9.16 -10.59 13.78
N GLY A 47 8.62 -9.42 13.45
CA GLY A 47 8.23 -8.40 14.41
C GLY A 47 7.13 -7.49 13.87
N LEU A 48 6.41 -6.87 14.81
CA LEU A 48 5.29 -5.97 14.54
C LEU A 48 5.37 -4.75 15.47
N GLY A 49 5.17 -3.56 14.92
CA GLY A 49 4.92 -2.34 15.70
C GLY A 49 3.49 -1.87 15.53
N LEU A 50 2.89 -1.36 16.61
CA LEU A 50 1.50 -0.91 16.67
C LEU A 50 1.43 0.44 17.36
N ALA A 51 0.70 1.39 16.78
CA ALA A 51 0.32 2.66 17.38
C ALA A 51 -1.19 2.87 17.24
N VAL A 52 -1.82 3.34 18.31
CA VAL A 52 -3.24 3.65 18.39
C VAL A 52 -3.40 5.00 19.06
N VAL A 53 -4.29 5.82 18.50
CA VAL A 53 -4.73 7.08 19.10
C VAL A 53 -6.26 7.05 19.16
N LYS A 54 -6.80 7.31 20.33
CA LYS A 54 -8.24 7.47 20.56
C LYS A 54 -8.41 8.69 21.44
N ASP A 55 -9.09 9.70 20.91
CA ASP A 55 -9.15 11.02 21.54
C ASP A 55 -7.72 11.57 21.77
N ASP A 56 -7.32 11.86 23.01
CA ASP A 56 -5.96 12.31 23.36
C ASP A 56 -5.03 11.18 23.80
N ASP A 57 -5.59 10.00 24.04
CA ASP A 57 -4.88 8.84 24.57
C ASP A 57 -4.13 8.08 23.48
N VAL A 58 -3.00 7.52 23.89
CA VAL A 58 -2.06 6.87 22.99
C VAL A 58 -1.70 5.50 23.53
N PHE A 59 -1.64 4.51 22.64
CA PHE A 59 -1.07 3.21 22.91
C PHE A 59 -0.05 2.86 21.83
N THR A 60 1.15 2.46 22.25
CA THR A 60 2.24 2.06 21.34
C THR A 60 2.95 0.83 21.86
N LYS A 61 3.22 -0.14 20.98
CA LYS A 61 3.89 -1.37 21.38
C LYS A 61 4.65 -2.00 20.22
N GLY A 62 5.73 -2.69 20.57
CA GLY A 62 6.48 -3.56 19.66
C GLY A 62 6.35 -5.02 20.11
N TYR A 63 6.29 -5.92 19.13
CA TYR A 63 6.14 -7.36 19.33
C TYR A 63 7.17 -8.11 18.48
N GLY A 64 7.66 -9.23 18.97
CA GLY A 64 8.65 -10.05 18.26
C GLY A 64 10.03 -9.39 18.12
N LEU A 65 10.65 -9.57 16.97
CA LEU A 65 12.03 -9.19 16.66
C LEU A 65 12.11 -8.15 15.54
N ALA A 66 12.82 -7.06 15.80
CA ALA A 66 13.22 -6.09 14.78
C ALA A 66 14.28 -6.67 13.83
N ASP A 67 15.17 -7.51 14.38
CA ASP A 67 16.24 -8.21 13.66
C ASP A 67 16.31 -9.66 14.14
N LYS A 68 16.00 -10.60 13.24
CA LYS A 68 15.97 -12.04 13.55
C LYS A 68 17.38 -12.62 13.70
N GLU A 69 18.37 -12.13 12.96
CA GLU A 69 19.75 -12.65 13.03
C GLU A 69 20.42 -12.20 14.31
N LYS A 70 20.26 -10.92 14.67
CA LYS A 70 20.84 -10.33 15.87
C LYS A 70 19.98 -10.51 17.12
N GLN A 71 18.80 -11.13 17.00
CA GLN A 71 17.85 -11.34 18.09
C GLN A 71 17.44 -10.02 18.79
N ILE A 72 17.33 -8.93 18.03
CA ILE A 72 16.94 -7.63 18.55
C ILE A 72 15.42 -7.59 18.65
N LYS A 73 14.90 -7.33 19.86
CA LYS A 73 13.46 -7.19 20.10
C LYS A 73 12.89 -5.95 19.41
N ALA A 74 11.70 -6.07 18.85
CA ALA A 74 10.95 -4.91 18.39
C ALA A 74 10.38 -4.14 19.60
N THR A 75 10.42 -2.82 19.51
CA THR A 75 9.92 -1.86 20.50
C THR A 75 9.01 -0.84 19.81
N SER A 76 8.33 0.00 20.59
CA SER A 76 7.55 1.13 20.03
C SER A 76 8.41 2.11 19.21
N SER A 77 9.70 2.21 19.54
CA SER A 77 10.68 3.05 18.86
C SER A 77 11.37 2.38 17.67
N THR A 78 11.10 1.10 17.40
CA THR A 78 11.66 0.41 16.24
C THR A 78 11.12 1.01 14.95
N VAL A 79 12.00 1.33 14.01
CA VAL A 79 11.65 1.96 12.73
C VAL A 79 11.30 0.91 11.68
N PHE A 80 10.16 1.10 11.03
CA PHE A 80 9.67 0.29 9.92
C PHE A 80 9.39 1.19 8.71
N CYS A 81 9.60 0.68 7.50
CA CYS A 81 9.25 1.42 6.30
C CYS A 81 7.77 1.28 5.96
N VAL A 82 7.08 2.40 5.75
CA VAL A 82 5.62 2.43 5.67
C VAL A 82 5.09 2.30 4.23
N GLY A 83 5.99 2.29 3.23
CA GLY A 83 5.64 2.14 1.82
C GLY A 83 4.56 3.14 1.40
N SER A 84 3.58 2.67 0.63
CA SER A 84 2.51 3.52 0.09
C SER A 84 1.65 4.27 1.11
N VAL A 85 1.72 3.97 2.43
CA VAL A 85 1.14 4.87 3.45
C VAL A 85 1.71 6.29 3.35
N THR A 86 2.94 6.43 2.86
CA THR A 86 3.57 7.72 2.51
C THR A 86 2.66 8.61 1.65
N LYS A 87 1.87 8.06 0.72
CA LYS A 87 0.97 8.83 -0.15
C LYS A 87 -0.08 9.62 0.66
N SER A 88 -0.60 9.01 1.72
CA SER A 88 -1.56 9.67 2.63
C SER A 88 -0.94 10.86 3.37
N MET A 89 0.34 10.77 3.71
CA MET A 89 1.09 11.86 4.35
C MET A 89 1.41 12.97 3.34
N THR A 90 1.82 12.60 2.13
CA THR A 90 2.05 13.56 1.02
C THR A 90 0.78 14.35 0.70
N ALA A 91 -0.38 13.69 0.62
CA ALA A 91 -1.67 14.34 0.41
C ALA A 91 -1.96 15.38 1.50
N MET A 92 -1.66 15.06 2.76
CA MET A 92 -1.88 15.98 3.89
C MET A 92 -0.89 17.14 3.95
N LEU A 93 0.36 16.93 3.51
CA LEU A 93 1.30 18.03 3.33
C LEU A 93 0.76 19.03 2.29
N LEU A 94 0.20 18.55 1.18
CA LEU A 94 -0.48 19.41 0.20
C LEU A 94 -1.72 20.06 0.79
N ALA A 95 -2.52 19.35 1.59
CA ALA A 95 -3.68 19.91 2.30
C ALA A 95 -3.28 21.08 3.21
N ARG A 96 -2.14 20.98 3.91
CA ARG A 96 -1.57 22.05 4.71
C ARG A 96 -1.13 23.23 3.86
N LEU A 97 -0.44 22.98 2.75
CA LEU A 97 -0.01 24.05 1.82
C LEU A 97 -1.20 24.80 1.23
N ILE A 98 -2.26 24.09 0.82
CA ILE A 98 -3.53 24.68 0.36
C ILE A 98 -4.17 25.51 1.49
N SER A 99 -4.28 24.95 2.69
CA SER A 99 -4.90 25.65 3.83
C SER A 99 -4.12 26.89 4.27
N SER A 100 -2.80 26.91 4.09
CA SER A 100 -1.97 28.08 4.43
C SER A 100 -2.26 29.30 3.55
N GLY A 101 -2.84 29.11 2.37
CA GLY A 101 -3.09 30.19 1.38
C GLY A 101 -1.83 30.79 0.76
N LYS A 102 -0.63 30.53 1.30
CA LYS A 102 0.65 31.15 0.90
C LYS A 102 0.98 30.97 -0.58
N TYR A 103 0.64 29.81 -1.13
CA TYR A 103 0.97 29.44 -2.52
C TYR A 103 -0.25 29.51 -3.46
N ARG A 104 -1.41 29.98 -2.99
CA ARG A 104 -2.69 30.03 -3.74
C ARG A 104 -3.08 28.70 -4.41
N LEU A 105 -2.64 27.58 -3.83
CA LEU A 105 -2.94 26.23 -4.33
C LEU A 105 -4.38 25.85 -4.00
N ARG A 106 -4.96 25.00 -4.86
CA ARG A 106 -6.24 24.32 -4.70
C ARG A 106 -6.07 22.88 -5.17
N TRP A 107 -6.97 21.98 -4.80
CA TRP A 107 -6.96 20.61 -5.34
C TRP A 107 -7.04 20.60 -6.88
N THR A 108 -7.77 21.54 -7.46
CA THR A 108 -7.91 21.72 -8.91
C THR A 108 -6.77 22.51 -9.57
N THR A 109 -5.71 22.86 -8.83
CA THR A 109 -4.53 23.50 -9.44
C THR A 109 -3.89 22.55 -10.44
N LYS A 110 -3.62 23.03 -11.65
CA LYS A 110 -2.95 22.26 -12.70
C LYS A 110 -1.50 22.02 -12.34
N ILE A 111 -1.00 20.82 -12.65
CA ILE A 111 0.38 20.46 -12.33
C ILE A 111 1.38 21.29 -13.14
N LYS A 112 1.06 21.56 -14.41
CA LYS A 112 1.85 22.44 -15.28
C LYS A 112 2.06 23.83 -14.69
N ASP A 113 1.07 24.38 -13.98
CA ASP A 113 1.20 25.69 -13.33
C ASP A 113 2.20 25.68 -12.15
N VAL A 114 2.50 24.50 -11.60
CA VAL A 114 3.43 24.32 -10.47
C VAL A 114 4.82 23.92 -10.96
N LEU A 115 4.91 22.96 -11.89
CA LEU A 115 6.18 22.40 -12.36
C LEU A 115 6.74 23.14 -13.58
N GLY A 116 5.94 23.98 -14.23
CA GLY A 116 6.36 24.73 -15.42
C GLY A 116 6.41 23.87 -16.69
N PRO A 117 7.10 24.35 -17.73
CA PRO A 117 7.07 23.76 -19.06
C PRO A 117 7.78 22.40 -19.16
N ASP A 118 8.61 22.03 -18.18
CA ASP A 118 9.32 20.74 -18.15
C ASP A 118 8.39 19.56 -17.80
N TYR A 119 7.19 19.84 -17.30
CA TYR A 119 6.15 18.83 -17.08
C TYR A 119 5.38 18.59 -18.38
N THR A 120 5.51 17.39 -18.92
CA THR A 120 4.80 16.97 -20.13
C THR A 120 4.40 15.49 -20.09
N PHE A 121 3.25 15.19 -20.68
CA PHE A 121 2.78 13.86 -21.04
C PHE A 121 2.98 13.65 -22.54
N ILE A 122 2.78 12.42 -23.03
CA ILE A 122 2.76 12.15 -24.48
C ILE A 122 1.66 12.97 -25.18
N ASP A 123 0.57 13.27 -24.47
CA ASP A 123 -0.57 14.02 -24.97
C ASP A 123 -0.62 15.42 -24.32
N ASP A 124 -0.63 16.47 -25.15
CA ASP A 124 -0.68 17.87 -24.70
C ASP A 124 -2.00 18.21 -23.98
N CYS A 125 -3.12 17.60 -24.39
CA CYS A 125 -4.40 17.79 -23.71
C CYS A 125 -4.34 17.20 -22.29
N ILE A 126 -3.67 16.06 -22.09
CA ILE A 126 -3.45 15.51 -20.73
C ILE A 126 -2.51 16.44 -19.94
N THR A 127 -1.39 16.86 -20.53
CA THR A 127 -0.44 17.80 -19.91
C THR A 127 -1.12 19.07 -19.37
N ASP A 128 -2.04 19.63 -20.16
CA ASP A 128 -2.73 20.89 -19.85
C ASP A 128 -3.93 20.73 -18.90
N SER A 129 -4.37 19.50 -18.62
CA SER A 129 -5.59 19.24 -17.86
C SER A 129 -5.35 18.58 -16.49
N VAL A 130 -4.25 17.84 -16.30
CA VAL A 130 -3.97 17.14 -15.04
C VAL A 130 -3.80 18.12 -13.87
N THR A 131 -4.51 17.85 -12.78
CA THR A 131 -4.47 18.64 -11.55
C THR A 131 -3.83 17.87 -10.38
N LEU A 132 -3.59 18.58 -9.25
CA LEU A 132 -3.18 17.94 -7.98
C LEU A 132 -4.17 16.85 -7.56
N GLU A 133 -5.46 17.06 -7.78
CA GLU A 133 -6.48 16.08 -7.44
C GLU A 133 -6.34 14.80 -8.26
N ASP A 134 -6.01 14.91 -9.55
CA ASP A 134 -5.89 13.76 -10.45
C ASP A 134 -4.69 12.90 -10.10
N ILE A 135 -3.55 13.51 -9.76
CA ILE A 135 -2.35 12.77 -9.30
C ILE A 135 -2.63 12.07 -7.97
N LEU A 136 -3.27 12.75 -7.01
CA LEU A 136 -3.52 12.20 -5.67
C LEU A 136 -4.61 11.12 -5.64
N SER A 137 -5.42 11.01 -6.70
CA SER A 137 -6.52 10.05 -6.80
C SER A 137 -6.36 9.02 -7.92
N HIS A 138 -5.18 8.92 -8.52
CA HIS A 138 -4.88 7.96 -9.60
C HIS A 138 -5.75 8.12 -10.86
N ARG A 139 -6.01 9.37 -11.29
CA ARG A 139 -6.85 9.71 -12.45
C ARG A 139 -6.09 10.23 -13.66
N THR A 140 -4.76 10.16 -13.65
CA THR A 140 -3.92 10.64 -14.75
C THR A 140 -3.89 9.71 -15.96
N GLY A 141 -4.36 8.46 -15.81
CA GLY A 141 -4.25 7.43 -16.85
C GLY A 141 -2.83 6.83 -16.98
N LEU A 142 -1.87 7.28 -16.15
CA LEU A 142 -0.54 6.66 -16.11
C LEU A 142 -0.63 5.27 -15.46
N GLY A 143 -0.20 4.26 -16.21
CA GLY A 143 -0.01 2.91 -15.68
C GLY A 143 1.06 2.88 -14.59
N SER A 144 0.99 1.87 -13.72
CA SER A 144 2.01 1.65 -12.71
C SER A 144 3.37 1.40 -13.37
N ALA A 145 4.34 2.27 -13.07
CA ALA A 145 5.75 2.06 -13.41
C ALA A 145 6.42 1.00 -12.51
N ASP A 146 5.67 0.47 -11.53
CA ASP A 146 6.21 -0.40 -10.48
C ASP A 146 6.59 -1.78 -11.00
N ILE A 147 6.18 -2.15 -12.21
CA ILE A 147 6.46 -3.47 -12.79
C ILE A 147 7.96 -3.72 -13.02
N LEU A 148 8.69 -2.63 -13.30
CA LEU A 148 10.13 -2.62 -13.50
C LEU A 148 10.89 -2.40 -12.19
N LEU A 149 10.19 -1.92 -11.15
CA LEU A 149 10.69 -1.63 -9.80
C LEU A 149 10.48 -2.79 -8.82
N GLN A 150 9.52 -3.66 -9.09
CA GLN A 150 9.28 -4.92 -8.37
C GLN A 150 10.33 -5.98 -8.69
N ALA A 151 11.36 -5.61 -9.50
CA ALA A 151 12.39 -6.45 -10.12
C ALA A 151 12.99 -7.51 -9.19
N GLY A 152 12.83 -7.38 -7.87
CA GLY A 152 13.50 -8.20 -6.88
C GLY A 152 14.94 -7.72 -6.73
N ILE A 153 15.47 -7.87 -5.52
CA ILE A 153 16.79 -7.39 -5.17
C ILE A 153 17.73 -8.59 -5.17
N PRO A 154 18.87 -8.55 -5.86
CA PRO A 154 19.88 -9.61 -5.75
C PRO A 154 20.29 -9.81 -4.29
N GLU A 155 20.50 -11.05 -3.88
CA GLU A 155 20.78 -11.44 -2.49
C GLU A 155 22.01 -10.73 -1.86
N TYR A 156 22.93 -10.24 -2.69
CA TYR A 156 24.12 -9.52 -2.27
C TYR A 156 23.92 -8.01 -2.02
N VAL A 157 22.77 -7.44 -2.37
CA VAL A 157 22.49 -6.01 -2.13
C VAL A 157 21.91 -5.85 -0.73
N THR A 158 22.57 -5.03 0.09
CA THR A 158 22.11 -4.80 1.47
C THR A 158 20.83 -3.96 1.49
N ARG A 159 20.04 -4.11 2.55
CA ARG A 159 18.84 -3.29 2.79
C ARG A 159 19.14 -1.79 2.73
N GLU A 160 20.28 -1.37 3.30
CA GLU A 160 20.73 0.02 3.30
C GLU A 160 21.06 0.52 1.89
N GLN A 161 21.81 -0.26 1.11
CA GLN A 161 22.14 0.08 -0.29
C GLN A 161 20.87 0.27 -1.12
N MET A 162 19.87 -0.58 -0.92
CA MET A 162 18.62 -0.47 -1.63
C MET A 162 17.83 0.81 -1.26
N MET A 163 17.74 1.17 0.02
CA MET A 163 17.00 2.38 0.45
C MET A 163 17.63 3.66 -0.13
N ASN A 164 18.93 3.62 -0.41
CA ASN A 164 19.67 4.72 -1.03
C ASN A 164 19.55 4.75 -2.58
N LEU A 165 19.29 3.60 -3.22
CA LEU A 165 19.20 3.50 -4.67
C LEU A 165 17.85 3.97 -5.22
N HIS A 166 16.77 3.87 -4.46
CA HIS A 166 15.40 4.11 -4.95
C HIS A 166 14.60 5.01 -3.99
N PRO A 167 14.69 6.35 -4.13
CA PRO A 167 13.83 7.24 -3.39
C PRO A 167 12.43 7.20 -4.02
N PHE A 168 11.57 6.27 -3.58
CA PHE A 168 10.11 6.38 -3.71
C PHE A 168 9.57 7.72 -3.17
N GLY A 169 10.40 8.55 -2.55
CA GLY A 169 10.18 9.93 -2.19
C GLY A 169 8.77 10.13 -1.62
N PRO A 170 7.93 10.95 -2.28
CA PRO A 170 6.58 11.26 -1.79
C PRO A 170 5.56 10.12 -1.97
N SER A 171 5.92 8.99 -2.61
CA SER A 171 5.00 7.86 -2.83
C SER A 171 5.27 6.65 -1.96
N GLY A 172 6.44 6.53 -1.30
CA GLY A 172 6.77 5.32 -0.55
C GLY A 172 7.93 5.34 0.44
N SER A 173 8.76 6.38 0.49
CA SER A 173 10.07 6.31 1.18
C SER A 173 10.07 6.59 2.67
N ILE A 174 8.92 6.91 3.29
CA ILE A 174 8.91 7.19 4.73
C ILE A 174 9.15 5.90 5.51
N CYS A 175 10.04 5.95 6.49
CA CYS A 175 10.15 4.96 7.54
C CYS A 175 9.94 5.66 8.89
N ALA A 176 9.16 5.05 9.77
CA ALA A 176 8.75 5.64 11.03
C ALA A 176 8.61 4.56 12.11
N SER A 177 8.71 4.97 13.37
CA SER A 177 8.41 4.14 14.53
C SER A 177 6.93 4.24 14.93
N ALA A 178 6.48 3.38 15.84
CA ALA A 178 5.11 3.48 16.38
C ALA A 178 4.94 4.80 17.12
N ASP A 179 5.95 5.19 17.90
CA ASP A 179 6.00 6.45 18.63
C ASP A 179 5.90 7.66 17.68
N ASP A 180 6.60 7.65 16.55
CA ASP A 180 6.50 8.74 15.55
C ASP A 180 5.12 8.81 14.92
N MET A 181 4.53 7.65 14.62
CA MET A 181 3.21 7.59 14.00
C MET A 181 2.10 8.10 14.92
N THR A 182 2.29 8.14 16.25
CA THR A 182 1.32 8.77 17.15
C THR A 182 1.07 10.23 16.81
N LYS A 183 2.11 10.98 16.40
CA LYS A 183 2.02 12.38 15.99
C LYS A 183 1.14 12.51 14.75
N TRP A 184 1.32 11.61 13.80
CA TRP A 184 0.55 11.54 12.58
C TRP A 184 -0.92 11.19 12.85
N LEU A 185 -1.17 10.17 13.67
CA LEU A 185 -2.50 9.76 14.07
C LEU A 185 -3.23 10.88 14.84
N LYS A 186 -2.54 11.60 15.75
CA LYS A 186 -3.10 12.76 16.47
C LYS A 186 -3.52 13.89 15.52
N LEU A 187 -2.74 14.17 14.47
CA LEU A 187 -3.13 15.15 13.47
C LEU A 187 -4.42 14.73 12.75
N ILE A 188 -4.56 13.44 12.45
CA ILE A 188 -5.76 12.89 11.79
C ILE A 188 -6.98 12.94 12.73
N THR A 189 -6.86 12.42 13.96
CA THR A 189 -7.99 12.34 14.91
C THR A 189 -8.47 13.72 15.35
N SER A 190 -7.58 14.70 15.46
CA SER A 190 -7.90 16.10 15.74
C SER A 190 -8.37 16.92 14.52
N LYS A 191 -8.48 16.27 13.36
CA LYS A 191 -8.94 16.85 12.09
C LYS A 191 -8.05 18.01 11.58
N GLY A 192 -6.74 17.93 11.80
CA GLY A 192 -5.79 18.95 11.34
C GLY A 192 -5.32 19.95 12.41
N LYS A 193 -5.44 19.62 13.70
CA LYS A 193 -4.79 20.37 14.80
C LYS A 193 -3.53 19.63 15.26
N ILE A 194 -2.57 20.37 15.82
CA ILE A 194 -1.34 19.78 16.35
C ILE A 194 -1.46 19.33 17.81
N SER A 195 -2.39 19.93 18.56
CA SER A 195 -2.75 19.58 19.93
C SER A 195 -4.12 20.15 20.26
N GLU A 196 -4.69 19.74 21.39
CA GLU A 196 -5.87 20.38 21.95
C GLU A 196 -5.58 21.88 22.19
N GLY A 197 -6.57 22.74 21.94
CA GLY A 197 -6.43 24.19 22.05
C GLY A 197 -5.56 24.89 20.98
N ALA A 198 -4.77 24.15 20.18
CA ALA A 198 -3.95 24.75 19.14
C ALA A 198 -4.77 25.22 17.93
N GLU A 199 -4.20 26.20 17.21
CA GLU A 199 -4.74 26.66 15.93
C GLU A 199 -4.74 25.50 14.92
N ARG A 200 -5.81 25.41 14.14
CA ARG A 200 -5.97 24.39 13.12
C ARG A 200 -5.06 24.74 11.93
N ILE A 201 -4.09 23.88 11.64
CA ILE A 201 -3.11 24.08 10.56
C ILE A 201 -3.61 23.61 9.19
N ILE A 202 -4.70 22.83 9.16
CA ILE A 202 -5.38 22.38 7.94
C ILE A 202 -6.87 22.65 8.10
N SER A 203 -7.43 23.54 7.28
CA SER A 203 -8.85 23.88 7.38
C SER A 203 -9.72 22.63 7.27
N GLU A 204 -10.83 22.60 8.00
CA GLU A 204 -11.70 21.43 8.04
C GLU A 204 -12.25 21.05 6.66
N TYR A 205 -12.56 22.06 5.82
CA TYR A 205 -12.96 21.84 4.43
C TYR A 205 -11.90 21.09 3.63
N VAL A 206 -10.64 21.54 3.70
CA VAL A 206 -9.53 20.92 2.96
C VAL A 206 -9.20 19.54 3.55
N PHE A 207 -9.23 19.39 4.88
CA PHE A 207 -9.00 18.12 5.57
C PHE A 207 -10.01 17.06 5.13
N ASN A 208 -11.31 17.37 5.23
CA ASN A 208 -12.39 16.46 4.85
C ASN A 208 -12.41 16.16 3.35
N GLY A 209 -12.00 17.13 2.52
CA GLY A 209 -11.91 16.96 1.07
C GLY A 209 -11.02 15.80 0.63
N GLN A 210 -9.99 15.44 1.42
CA GLN A 210 -9.10 14.31 1.14
C GLN A 210 -9.79 12.95 1.18
N PHE A 211 -10.91 12.85 1.89
CA PHE A 211 -11.64 11.59 2.07
C PHE A 211 -12.84 11.48 1.13
N ASN A 212 -13.10 12.48 0.29
CA ASN A 212 -14.13 12.39 -0.72
C ASN A 212 -13.68 11.42 -1.82
N ILE A 213 -14.57 10.54 -2.25
CA ILE A 213 -14.28 9.61 -3.34
C ILE A 213 -14.08 10.41 -4.62
N LYS A 214 -12.91 10.25 -5.24
CA LYS A 214 -12.54 10.85 -6.53
C LYS A 214 -12.41 9.81 -7.62
N SER A 215 -12.03 8.60 -7.23
CA SER A 215 -11.99 7.43 -8.09
C SER A 215 -12.87 6.35 -7.49
N VAL A 216 -13.93 5.96 -8.21
CA VAL A 216 -14.80 4.86 -7.80
C VAL A 216 -14.04 3.56 -8.06
N LEU A 217 -13.93 2.72 -7.04
CA LEU A 217 -13.36 1.39 -7.18
C LEU A 217 -14.44 0.42 -7.65
N ASN A 218 -14.09 -0.66 -8.34
CA ASN A 218 -15.07 -1.60 -8.85
C ASN A 218 -15.95 -2.14 -7.72
N THR A 219 -17.22 -1.71 -7.72
CA THR A 219 -18.26 -2.06 -6.74
C THR A 219 -19.12 -3.24 -7.20
N MET A 220 -18.68 -4.03 -8.20
CA MET A 220 -19.43 -5.18 -8.73
C MET A 220 -19.89 -6.19 -7.66
N TRP A 221 -19.29 -6.18 -6.46
CA TRP A 221 -19.69 -6.99 -5.32
C TRP A 221 -20.15 -6.19 -4.10
N ALA A 222 -20.13 -4.86 -4.15
CA ALA A 222 -20.62 -4.00 -3.08
C ALA A 222 -22.15 -4.08 -3.05
N ASN A 223 -22.67 -4.96 -2.20
CA ASN A 223 -24.10 -5.12 -2.01
C ASN A 223 -24.58 -4.18 -0.89
N ALA A 224 -25.83 -3.70 -0.96
CA ALA A 224 -26.44 -2.88 0.09
C ALA A 224 -26.35 -3.54 1.47
N TYR A 225 -26.31 -4.87 1.52
CA TYR A 225 -26.12 -5.68 2.72
C TYR A 225 -24.79 -5.40 3.44
N SER A 226 -23.71 -5.06 2.74
CA SER A 226 -22.41 -4.75 3.34
C SER A 226 -22.33 -3.35 3.97
N LEU A 227 -23.21 -2.45 3.54
CA LEU A 227 -23.33 -1.09 4.09
C LEU A 227 -24.24 -1.06 5.34
N THR A 228 -24.92 -2.17 5.62
CA THR A 228 -25.76 -2.39 6.81
C THR A 228 -25.12 -3.39 7.76
N GLN A 229 -25.59 -3.49 9.01
CA GLN A 229 -24.96 -4.35 10.02
C GLN A 229 -24.82 -5.82 9.52
N PRO A 230 -23.63 -6.44 9.64
CA PRO A 230 -23.30 -7.64 8.88
C PRO A 230 -23.78 -8.94 9.55
N GLN A 231 -24.08 -9.93 8.72
CA GLN A 231 -24.09 -11.34 9.11
C GLN A 231 -22.75 -11.97 8.71
N PHE A 232 -22.14 -12.71 9.64
CA PHE A 232 -20.85 -13.37 9.56
C PHE A 232 -20.62 -14.15 8.23
N PRO A 233 -19.40 -14.13 7.62
CA PRO A 233 -18.24 -13.30 7.95
C PRO A 233 -18.45 -11.82 7.61
N VAL A 234 -17.79 -10.94 8.36
CA VAL A 234 -18.01 -9.50 8.24
C VAL A 234 -17.45 -8.97 6.92
N ALA A 235 -18.32 -8.37 6.10
CA ALA A 235 -17.92 -7.75 4.85
C ALA A 235 -17.07 -6.48 5.07
N PHE A 236 -16.07 -6.29 4.22
CA PHE A 236 -15.25 -5.10 4.16
C PHE A 236 -15.20 -4.60 2.71
N ASP A 237 -15.85 -3.49 2.45
CA ASP A 237 -16.07 -3.01 1.09
C ASP A 237 -15.38 -1.68 0.84
N SER A 238 -14.56 -1.63 -0.21
CA SER A 238 -13.88 -0.41 -0.66
C SER A 238 -14.68 0.21 -1.79
N LEU A 239 -15.33 1.34 -1.51
CA LEU A 239 -16.18 2.03 -2.48
C LEU A 239 -15.39 2.94 -3.42
N GLY A 240 -14.25 3.45 -2.95
CA GLY A 240 -13.52 4.45 -3.70
C GLY A 240 -12.20 4.83 -3.09
N TYR A 241 -11.54 5.74 -3.78
CA TYR A 241 -10.26 6.31 -3.42
C TYR A 241 -10.35 7.85 -3.45
N GLY A 242 -9.90 8.47 -2.36
CA GLY A 242 -9.74 9.92 -2.23
C GLY A 242 -8.30 10.36 -2.52
N TYR A 243 -7.80 11.34 -1.78
CA TYR A 243 -6.42 11.81 -1.92
C TYR A 243 -5.49 10.99 -1.03
N GLY A 244 -4.93 9.90 -1.56
CA GLY A 244 -4.04 9.03 -0.79
C GLY A 244 -4.75 8.17 0.26
N TRP A 245 -6.07 7.96 0.15
CA TRP A 245 -6.90 7.21 1.11
C TRP A 245 -7.94 6.36 0.40
N PHE A 246 -8.05 5.09 0.79
CA PHE A 246 -9.22 4.29 0.47
C PHE A 246 -10.38 4.68 1.38
N VAL A 247 -11.57 4.74 0.78
CA VAL A 247 -12.83 4.98 1.47
C VAL A 247 -13.62 3.69 1.47
N SER A 248 -13.80 3.14 2.67
CA SER A 248 -14.40 1.81 2.86
C SER A 248 -15.41 1.82 3.98
N TYR A 249 -16.14 0.72 4.11
CA TYR A 249 -17.10 0.51 5.18
C TYR A 249 -16.89 -0.86 5.82
N TYR A 250 -17.05 -0.90 7.14
CA TYR A 250 -16.96 -2.10 7.96
C TYR A 250 -17.99 -2.02 9.08
N ARG A 251 -18.90 -3.00 9.15
CA ARG A 251 -20.02 -3.00 10.11
C ARG A 251 -20.85 -1.71 10.12
N GLY A 252 -21.04 -1.09 8.94
CA GLY A 252 -21.73 0.20 8.80
C GLY A 252 -20.92 1.42 9.22
N HIS A 253 -19.72 1.26 9.77
CA HIS A 253 -18.81 2.35 10.08
C HIS A 253 -17.95 2.70 8.88
N ARG A 254 -17.74 4.00 8.66
CA ARG A 254 -16.81 4.47 7.64
C ARG A 254 -15.38 4.21 8.09
N VAL A 255 -14.60 3.55 7.25
CA VAL A 255 -13.20 3.21 7.47
C VAL A 255 -12.36 3.87 6.39
N LEU A 256 -11.51 4.81 6.81
CA LEU A 256 -10.53 5.47 5.94
C LEU A 256 -9.19 4.79 6.16
N HIS A 257 -8.60 4.21 5.12
CA HIS A 257 -7.38 3.42 5.30
C HIS A 257 -6.41 3.55 4.14
N HIS A 258 -5.16 3.17 4.38
CA HIS A 258 -4.18 2.95 3.34
C HIS A 258 -3.23 1.83 3.75
N SER A 259 -2.78 1.03 2.79
CA SER A 259 -1.73 0.04 3.00
C SER A 259 -0.41 0.47 2.37
N GLY A 260 0.68 -0.09 2.85
CA GLY A 260 1.98 0.03 2.21
C GLY A 260 2.70 -1.29 2.30
N SER A 261 3.50 -1.56 1.29
CA SER A 261 4.48 -2.63 1.33
C SER A 261 5.74 -2.10 0.67
N LEU A 262 6.87 -2.44 1.28
CA LEU A 262 8.16 -2.01 0.79
C LEU A 262 9.24 -2.94 1.35
N TYR A 263 9.83 -3.78 0.50
CA TYR A 263 11.08 -4.49 0.81
C TYR A 263 11.01 -5.37 2.07
N GLY A 264 9.96 -6.19 2.13
CA GLY A 264 9.70 -7.05 3.29
C GLY A 264 9.00 -6.35 4.45
N TYR A 265 8.83 -5.03 4.40
CA TYR A 265 7.94 -4.31 5.28
C TYR A 265 6.51 -4.30 4.74
N SER A 266 5.55 -4.38 5.63
CA SER A 266 4.13 -4.17 5.35
C SER A 266 3.56 -3.25 6.40
N CYS A 267 2.65 -2.35 6.00
CA CYS A 267 2.06 -1.35 6.86
C CYS A 267 0.57 -1.17 6.52
N LYS A 268 -0.23 -0.86 7.53
CA LYS A 268 -1.65 -0.54 7.38
C LYS A 268 -2.02 0.57 8.36
N ILE A 269 -2.45 1.71 7.83
CA ILE A 269 -3.02 2.82 8.59
C ILE A 269 -4.54 2.84 8.42
N THR A 270 -5.23 3.17 9.51
CA THR A 270 -6.69 3.23 9.57
C THR A 270 -7.14 4.41 10.42
N TYR A 271 -8.15 5.13 9.94
CA TYR A 271 -8.85 6.19 10.63
C TYR A 271 -10.35 5.88 10.66
N LEU A 272 -10.96 5.98 11.85
CA LEU A 272 -12.38 5.77 12.12
C LEU A 272 -13.00 7.11 12.54
N PRO A 273 -13.54 7.90 11.59
CA PRO A 273 -14.05 9.25 11.87
C PRO A 273 -15.13 9.27 12.95
N ASP A 274 -16.03 8.29 12.93
CA ASP A 274 -17.18 8.18 13.83
C ASP A 274 -16.76 7.89 15.29
N ARG A 275 -15.52 7.43 15.49
CA ARG A 275 -14.96 7.09 16.80
C ARG A 275 -13.86 8.03 17.27
N GLY A 276 -13.50 9.03 16.47
CA GLY A 276 -12.37 9.92 16.79
C GLY A 276 -11.05 9.18 16.98
N SER A 277 -10.91 7.98 16.41
CA SER A 277 -9.77 7.09 16.66
C SER A 277 -9.07 6.66 15.38
N ALA A 278 -7.79 6.36 15.49
CA ALA A 278 -6.96 5.91 14.38
C ALA A 278 -5.90 4.94 14.90
N PHE A 279 -5.48 4.01 14.06
CA PHE A 279 -4.39 3.10 14.37
C PHE A 279 -3.52 2.85 13.15
N VAL A 280 -2.27 2.50 13.38
CA VAL A 280 -1.36 1.99 12.37
C VAL A 280 -0.57 0.84 12.94
N PHE A 281 -0.31 -0.17 12.12
CA PHE A 281 0.65 -1.19 12.44
C PHE A 281 1.50 -1.53 11.23
N PHE A 282 2.65 -2.13 11.51
CA PHE A 282 3.61 -2.53 10.50
C PHE A 282 4.36 -3.78 10.93
N THR A 283 4.76 -4.58 9.93
CA THR A 283 5.56 -5.79 10.11
C THR A 283 6.82 -5.71 9.25
N ASN A 284 7.87 -6.43 9.64
CA ASN A 284 9.14 -6.58 8.89
C ASN A 284 9.26 -7.96 8.22
N GLY A 285 8.14 -8.60 7.91
CA GLY A 285 8.08 -9.89 7.23
C GLY A 285 6.72 -10.58 7.36
N PRO A 286 6.56 -11.78 6.78
CA PRO A 286 7.57 -12.60 6.09
C PRO A 286 7.70 -12.33 4.57
N GLY A 287 7.22 -11.19 4.08
CA GLY A 287 7.34 -10.82 2.66
C GLY A 287 6.01 -10.33 2.08
N GLU A 288 6.06 -9.67 0.91
CA GLU A 288 4.92 -8.95 0.32
C GLU A 288 3.80 -9.88 -0.20
N THR A 289 4.13 -11.15 -0.45
CA THR A 289 3.18 -12.17 -0.95
C THR A 289 2.22 -12.67 0.12
N LYS A 290 2.55 -12.48 1.40
CA LYS A 290 1.74 -12.92 2.54
C LYS A 290 0.94 -11.79 3.19
N PHE A 291 0.84 -10.62 2.53
CA PHE A 291 0.13 -9.46 3.07
C PHE A 291 -1.28 -9.80 3.57
N ASP A 292 -2.08 -10.53 2.78
CA ASP A 292 -3.43 -10.90 3.17
C ASP A 292 -3.48 -11.83 4.38
N GLU A 293 -2.49 -12.72 4.52
CA GLU A 293 -2.38 -13.68 5.63
C GLU A 293 -1.86 -13.06 6.92
N THR A 294 -1.09 -11.98 6.85
CA THR A 294 -0.44 -11.37 8.02
C THR A 294 -1.07 -10.05 8.44
N ILE A 295 -1.43 -9.18 7.48
CA ILE A 295 -1.97 -7.85 7.76
C ILE A 295 -3.47 -7.91 8.00
N SER A 296 -4.22 -8.68 7.21
CA SER A 296 -5.68 -8.71 7.33
C SER A 296 -6.17 -9.19 8.71
N PRO A 297 -5.61 -10.25 9.33
CA PRO A 297 -6.06 -10.69 10.65
C PRO A 297 -5.83 -9.64 11.73
N VAL A 298 -4.71 -8.92 11.70
CA VAL A 298 -4.45 -7.79 12.63
C VAL A 298 -5.44 -6.67 12.35
N PHE A 299 -5.64 -6.31 11.08
CA PHE A 299 -6.54 -5.25 10.67
C PHE A 299 -7.99 -5.47 11.13
N TYR A 300 -8.55 -6.66 10.90
CA TYR A 300 -9.92 -6.96 11.30
C TYR A 300 -10.08 -7.04 12.82
N TYR A 301 -9.13 -7.65 13.53
CA TYR A 301 -9.14 -7.69 14.99
C TYR A 301 -9.11 -6.28 15.58
N MET A 302 -8.21 -5.42 15.08
CA MET A 302 -8.11 -4.03 15.52
C MET A 302 -9.38 -3.23 15.21
N LEU A 303 -10.01 -3.45 14.04
CA LEU A 303 -11.30 -2.81 13.72
C LEU A 303 -12.39 -3.24 14.70
N ASP A 304 -12.55 -4.54 14.96
CA ASP A 304 -13.55 -5.04 15.90
C ASP A 304 -13.31 -4.49 17.31
N LEU A 305 -12.06 -4.56 17.79
CA LEU A 305 -11.66 -4.03 19.10
C LEU A 305 -11.95 -2.52 19.21
N MET A 306 -11.55 -1.73 18.21
CA MET A 306 -11.74 -0.27 18.23
C MET A 306 -13.20 0.16 18.10
N LEU A 307 -14.02 -0.66 17.45
CA LEU A 307 -15.45 -0.44 17.34
C LEU A 307 -16.23 -1.03 18.52
N GLY A 308 -15.60 -1.78 19.43
CA GLY A 308 -16.25 -2.41 20.57
C GLY A 308 -17.15 -3.60 20.18
N TYR A 309 -16.83 -4.28 19.08
CA TYR A 309 -17.50 -5.50 18.67
C TYR A 309 -16.67 -6.73 19.07
N PRO A 310 -17.32 -7.88 19.35
CA PRO A 310 -16.62 -9.15 19.45
C PRO A 310 -15.87 -9.44 18.14
N SER A 311 -14.59 -9.81 18.25
CA SER A 311 -13.78 -10.13 17.08
C SER A 311 -14.32 -11.38 16.39
N TRP A 312 -14.53 -11.31 15.07
CA TRP A 312 -14.93 -12.49 14.29
C TRP A 312 -13.73 -13.39 13.92
N LEU A 313 -12.50 -12.85 14.01
CA LEU A 313 -11.26 -13.63 13.99
C LEU A 313 -10.71 -13.76 15.41
N ASN A 314 -10.64 -14.99 15.90
CA ASN A 314 -9.99 -15.34 17.16
C ASN A 314 -8.58 -15.88 16.91
N GLU A 315 -7.85 -16.19 17.99
CA GLU A 315 -6.47 -16.70 17.92
C GLU A 315 -6.31 -17.89 16.96
N THR A 316 -7.23 -18.86 17.01
CA THR A 316 -7.16 -20.05 16.17
C THR A 316 -7.46 -19.74 14.70
N THR A 317 -8.54 -19.00 14.44
CA THR A 317 -9.02 -18.69 13.09
C THR A 317 -8.14 -17.68 12.36
N ALA A 318 -7.46 -16.80 13.10
CA ALA A 318 -6.47 -15.88 12.54
C ALA A 318 -5.27 -16.63 11.95
N CYS A 319 -4.85 -17.74 12.56
CA CYS A 319 -3.76 -18.57 12.05
C CYS A 319 -4.13 -19.32 10.76
N SER A 320 -5.40 -19.71 10.58
CA SER A 320 -5.87 -20.37 9.36
C SER A 320 -6.36 -19.38 8.29
N TYR A 321 -6.55 -18.10 8.64
CA TYR A 321 -6.97 -17.06 7.69
C TYR A 321 -6.01 -17.01 6.49
N PRO A 322 -6.50 -16.90 5.25
CA PRO A 322 -7.88 -16.59 4.83
C PRO A 322 -8.86 -17.77 4.73
N ALA A 323 -8.43 -19.01 4.99
CA ALA A 323 -9.34 -20.15 4.95
C ALA A 323 -10.25 -20.18 6.20
N PRO A 324 -11.54 -20.57 6.07
CA PRO A 324 -12.25 -20.97 4.84
C PRO A 324 -12.93 -19.82 4.07
N TRP A 325 -12.87 -18.59 4.59
CA TRP A 325 -13.69 -17.47 4.10
C TRP A 325 -13.30 -16.92 2.74
N ARG A 326 -12.03 -17.08 2.36
CA ARG A 326 -11.54 -16.70 1.05
C ARG A 326 -11.00 -17.95 0.37
N ASN A 327 -11.75 -18.44 -0.61
CA ASN A 327 -11.21 -19.35 -1.59
C ASN A 327 -10.21 -18.56 -2.42
N TYR A 328 -8.92 -18.76 -2.16
CA TYR A 328 -7.98 -18.72 -3.28
C TYR A 328 -8.52 -19.78 -4.23
N ARG A 329 -9.24 -19.37 -5.31
CA ARG A 329 -9.23 -20.23 -6.50
C ARG A 329 -7.76 -20.56 -6.65
N SER A 330 -7.42 -21.85 -6.59
CA SER A 330 -6.08 -22.30 -6.93
C SER A 330 -5.69 -21.44 -8.10
N LYS A 331 -4.56 -20.70 -7.97
CA LYS A 331 -3.93 -20.00 -9.11
C LYS A 331 -4.29 -20.85 -10.29
N ARG A 332 -5.09 -20.32 -11.22
CA ARG A 332 -5.49 -21.05 -12.43
C ARG A 332 -4.24 -21.82 -12.80
N SER A 333 -4.28 -23.14 -12.64
CA SER A 333 -3.04 -23.89 -12.58
C SER A 333 -2.25 -23.45 -13.79
N SER A 334 -0.96 -23.25 -13.64
CA SER A 334 -0.08 -23.09 -14.79
C SER A 334 -0.21 -24.25 -15.81
N GLN A 335 -1.07 -25.24 -15.52
CA GLN A 335 -1.80 -26.15 -16.42
C GLN A 335 -3.18 -25.50 -16.76
N ASP A 336 -3.34 -24.63 -17.73
CA ASP A 336 -3.48 -24.95 -19.16
C ASP A 336 -3.35 -23.65 -19.98
N ILE A 337 -2.18 -23.02 -19.96
CA ILE A 337 -1.72 -22.38 -21.20
C ILE A 337 -0.95 -23.48 -21.86
N MET A 338 -1.45 -24.02 -22.98
CA MET A 338 -0.66 -24.97 -23.76
C MET A 338 0.69 -24.31 -24.05
N LEU A 339 1.72 -24.71 -23.33
CA LEU A 339 3.11 -24.57 -23.77
C LEU A 339 3.15 -25.39 -25.06
N VAL A 340 2.84 -24.73 -26.18
CA VAL A 340 3.10 -25.32 -27.50
C VAL A 340 4.61 -25.27 -27.64
N SER A 341 5.27 -26.25 -27.03
CA SER A 341 6.58 -26.69 -27.44
C SER A 341 6.45 -27.07 -28.90
N GLY A 342 6.84 -26.17 -29.81
CA GLY A 342 6.92 -26.51 -31.23
C GLY A 342 6.32 -25.52 -32.22
N LYS A 343 6.37 -24.20 -31.97
CA LYS A 343 6.65 -23.31 -33.10
C LYS A 343 8.12 -22.94 -32.98
N GLU A 344 8.96 -23.42 -33.90
CA GLU A 344 10.23 -22.75 -34.16
C GLU A 344 9.89 -21.27 -34.32
N LEU A 345 10.49 -20.44 -33.48
CA LEU A 345 10.40 -19.00 -33.65
C LEU A 345 10.96 -18.70 -35.03
N GLU A 346 10.10 -18.37 -35.99
CA GLU A 346 10.53 -17.84 -37.27
C GLU A 346 11.42 -16.63 -36.96
N ASP A 347 12.69 -16.80 -37.29
CA ASP A 347 13.78 -15.82 -37.23
C ASP A 347 13.85 -14.99 -35.92
N MET A 348 14.51 -15.56 -34.90
CA MET A 348 14.72 -14.90 -33.61
C MET A 348 15.44 -13.56 -33.74
N ASP A 349 16.23 -13.37 -34.81
CA ASP A 349 16.91 -12.10 -35.07
C ASP A 349 15.93 -10.96 -35.29
N MET A 350 14.71 -11.21 -35.77
CA MET A 350 13.70 -10.16 -35.96
C MET A 350 13.30 -9.45 -34.67
N HIS A 351 13.49 -10.12 -33.52
CA HIS A 351 13.08 -9.65 -32.20
C HIS A 351 14.20 -8.92 -31.45
N THR A 352 15.46 -9.07 -31.89
CA THR A 352 16.63 -8.47 -31.21
C THR A 352 16.76 -6.98 -31.50
N GLY A 353 17.16 -6.23 -30.49
CA GLY A 353 17.32 -4.78 -30.59
C GLY A 353 17.15 -4.07 -29.25
N MET A 354 17.40 -2.77 -29.25
CA MET A 354 17.09 -1.89 -28.13
C MET A 354 15.74 -1.22 -28.38
N TYR A 355 14.85 -1.33 -27.41
CA TYR A 355 13.53 -0.68 -27.40
C TYR A 355 13.54 0.37 -26.30
N SER A 356 13.01 1.55 -26.57
CA SER A 356 13.04 2.71 -25.69
C SER A 356 11.64 3.24 -25.46
N HIS A 357 11.41 3.74 -24.25
CA HIS A 357 10.27 4.56 -23.93
C HIS A 357 10.73 5.76 -23.09
N PRO A 358 10.29 7.00 -23.40
CA PRO A 358 10.76 8.20 -22.70
C PRO A 358 10.62 8.15 -21.17
N LEU A 359 9.55 7.52 -20.66
CA LEU A 359 9.31 7.36 -19.22
C LEU A 359 9.98 6.13 -18.61
N TYR A 360 10.13 5.06 -19.39
CA TYR A 360 10.56 3.76 -18.87
C TYR A 360 12.01 3.42 -19.26
N GLY A 361 12.73 4.29 -19.96
CA GLY A 361 14.11 3.99 -20.36
C GLY A 361 14.19 2.89 -21.41
N ASN A 362 15.31 2.15 -21.42
CA ASN A 362 15.65 1.24 -22.51
C ASN A 362 15.61 -0.23 -22.07
N VAL A 363 14.96 -1.07 -22.88
CA VAL A 363 15.00 -2.53 -22.84
C VAL A 363 15.90 -3.01 -23.98
N THR A 364 16.74 -4.01 -23.72
CA THR A 364 17.52 -4.68 -24.77
C THR A 364 17.09 -6.15 -24.87
N ILE A 365 16.83 -6.60 -26.09
CA ILE A 365 16.57 -8.01 -26.41
C ILE A 365 17.77 -8.59 -27.15
N THR A 366 18.36 -9.65 -26.61
CA THR A 366 19.52 -10.35 -27.17
C THR A 366 19.26 -11.84 -27.32
N ILE A 367 20.07 -12.52 -28.12
CA ILE A 367 20.06 -13.98 -28.22
C ILE A 367 21.22 -14.53 -27.39
N ILE A 368 20.91 -15.44 -26.47
CA ILE A 368 21.89 -16.20 -25.68
C ILE A 368 21.48 -17.68 -25.75
N ASN A 369 22.40 -18.55 -26.18
CA ASN A 369 22.17 -20.00 -26.30
C ASN A 369 20.86 -20.35 -27.03
N ASN A 370 20.65 -19.74 -28.20
CA ASN A 370 19.46 -19.93 -29.03
C ASN A 370 18.13 -19.62 -28.31
N THR A 371 18.15 -18.72 -27.31
CA THR A 371 16.94 -18.15 -26.75
C THR A 371 16.99 -16.64 -26.66
N LEU A 372 15.82 -15.98 -26.76
CA LEU A 372 15.68 -14.55 -26.53
C LEU A 372 15.78 -14.26 -25.03
N HIS A 373 16.66 -13.33 -24.71
CA HIS A 373 16.88 -12.80 -23.38
C HIS A 373 16.50 -11.32 -23.38
N ILE A 374 15.82 -10.90 -22.33
CA ILE A 374 15.54 -9.51 -22.05
C ILE A 374 16.50 -9.00 -20.98
N SER A 375 17.02 -7.81 -21.20
CA SER A 375 17.77 -7.03 -20.22
C SER A 375 17.14 -5.65 -20.09
N TYR A 376 16.82 -5.24 -18.88
CA TYR A 376 16.24 -3.95 -18.59
C TYR A 376 16.83 -3.36 -17.30
N GLY A 377 17.42 -2.17 -17.42
CA GLY A 377 18.15 -1.54 -16.32
C GLY A 377 19.31 -2.41 -15.80
N LEU A 378 19.66 -2.24 -14.52
CA LEU A 378 20.76 -2.97 -13.86
C LEU A 378 20.38 -4.37 -13.39
N LEU A 379 19.08 -4.65 -13.23
CA LEU A 379 18.61 -5.78 -12.41
C LEU A 379 17.72 -6.76 -13.17
N LEU A 380 16.91 -6.30 -14.12
CA LEU A 380 15.92 -7.17 -14.75
C LEU A 380 16.55 -7.92 -15.91
N THR A 381 16.82 -9.20 -15.68
CA THR A 381 17.23 -10.14 -16.72
C THR A 381 16.32 -11.37 -16.73
N GLY A 382 15.96 -11.84 -17.92
CA GLY A 382 15.07 -12.98 -18.05
C GLY A 382 15.09 -13.59 -19.44
N LYS A 383 14.43 -14.74 -19.55
CA LYS A 383 14.25 -15.51 -20.77
C LYS A 383 12.85 -15.29 -21.32
N LEU A 384 12.72 -15.00 -22.61
CA LEU A 384 11.44 -14.94 -23.29
C LEU A 384 11.10 -16.33 -23.85
N ILE A 385 10.05 -16.94 -23.32
CA ILE A 385 9.55 -18.26 -23.75
C ILE A 385 8.43 -18.03 -24.77
N PRO A 386 8.51 -18.57 -25.99
CA PRO A 386 7.45 -18.41 -26.98
C PRO A 386 6.13 -19.08 -26.55
N THR A 387 5.02 -18.44 -26.90
CA THR A 387 3.65 -18.96 -26.80
C THR A 387 2.98 -18.92 -28.18
N SER A 388 1.69 -19.25 -28.29
CA SER A 388 0.97 -19.29 -29.59
C SER A 388 0.90 -17.95 -30.32
N SER A 389 0.98 -16.82 -29.60
CA SER A 389 0.82 -15.46 -30.16
C SER A 389 1.69 -14.39 -29.48
N SER A 390 2.49 -14.74 -28.47
CA SER A 390 3.30 -13.81 -27.67
C SER A 390 4.47 -14.54 -27.02
N PHE A 391 5.21 -13.87 -26.15
CA PHE A 391 6.25 -14.45 -25.31
C PHE A 391 5.87 -14.34 -23.84
N GLN A 392 6.19 -15.36 -23.07
CA GLN A 392 6.13 -15.30 -21.61
C GLN A 392 7.52 -14.95 -21.07
N LEU A 393 7.61 -13.89 -20.28
CA LEU A 393 8.85 -13.53 -19.60
C LEU A 393 9.06 -14.40 -18.36
N GLN A 394 10.10 -15.24 -18.41
CA GLN A 394 10.63 -15.97 -17.28
C GLN A 394 11.83 -15.23 -16.70
N LEU A 395 11.65 -14.58 -15.55
CA LEU A 395 12.74 -13.91 -14.83
C LEU A 395 13.74 -14.93 -14.26
N PHE A 396 15.01 -14.54 -14.18
CA PHE A 396 16.02 -15.33 -13.47
C PHE A 396 15.88 -15.19 -11.94
N GLN A 397 16.39 -16.15 -11.18
CA GLN A 397 16.43 -16.04 -9.72
C GLN A 397 17.42 -14.94 -9.28
N PRO A 398 17.13 -14.23 -8.16
CA PRO A 398 16.02 -14.43 -7.22
C PRO A 398 14.70 -13.76 -7.63
N LEU A 399 14.69 -13.03 -8.75
CA LEU A 399 13.54 -12.22 -9.18
C LEU A 399 12.28 -13.06 -9.45
N ARG A 400 12.46 -14.29 -9.95
CA ARG A 400 11.39 -15.27 -10.17
C ARG A 400 10.52 -15.53 -8.93
N ASP A 401 11.11 -15.49 -7.74
CA ASP A 401 10.42 -15.81 -6.48
C ASP A 401 9.64 -14.60 -5.93
N VAL A 402 9.96 -13.40 -6.43
CA VAL A 402 9.36 -12.13 -6.04
C VAL A 402 8.16 -11.78 -6.93
N PHE A 403 8.25 -12.06 -8.24
CA PHE A 403 7.14 -11.82 -9.18
C PHE A 403 6.31 -13.05 -9.43
N LEU A 404 5.03 -12.95 -9.06
CA LEU A 404 4.03 -13.99 -9.32
C LEU A 404 3.19 -13.72 -10.58
N SER A 405 3.32 -12.53 -11.19
CA SER A 405 2.59 -12.17 -12.40
C SER A 405 3.30 -12.73 -13.64
N ILE A 406 2.52 -13.40 -14.49
CA ILE A 406 2.96 -13.76 -15.83
C ILE A 406 2.99 -12.48 -16.65
N LEU A 407 4.19 -12.07 -17.08
CA LEU A 407 4.37 -10.97 -18.01
C LEU A 407 4.34 -11.54 -19.42
N ASN A 408 3.30 -11.19 -20.16
CA ASN A 408 3.24 -11.46 -21.58
C ASN A 408 3.92 -10.32 -22.31
N VAL A 409 4.77 -10.66 -23.26
CA VAL A 409 5.52 -9.74 -24.10
C VAL A 409 5.11 -10.01 -25.53
N SER A 410 4.50 -9.04 -26.19
CA SER A 410 4.14 -9.13 -27.60
C SER A 410 5.06 -8.21 -28.41
N PHE A 411 5.33 -8.59 -29.66
CA PHE A 411 6.08 -7.76 -30.59
C PHE A 411 5.14 -7.34 -31.72
N GLN A 412 5.12 -6.05 -32.03
CA GLN A 412 4.17 -5.46 -32.98
C GLN A 412 4.89 -4.64 -34.05
N ASN A 413 4.19 -4.42 -35.17
CA ASN A 413 4.62 -3.59 -36.28
C ASN A 413 5.97 -4.04 -36.87
N LEU A 414 5.95 -5.17 -37.58
CA LEU A 414 7.13 -5.66 -38.31
C LEU A 414 7.46 -4.69 -39.46
N SER A 415 8.70 -4.19 -39.48
CA SER A 415 9.18 -3.31 -40.55
C SER A 415 9.62 -4.07 -41.81
N ILE A 416 9.81 -3.33 -42.90
CA ILE A 416 10.33 -3.84 -44.19
C ILE A 416 11.73 -4.48 -44.03
N GLN A 417 12.47 -4.14 -42.97
CA GLN A 417 13.79 -4.71 -42.64
C GLN A 417 13.70 -5.98 -41.77
N ASN A 418 12.52 -6.60 -41.65
CA ASN A 418 12.28 -7.77 -40.80
C ASN A 418 12.65 -7.53 -39.32
N LYS A 419 12.43 -6.32 -38.81
CA LYS A 419 12.61 -5.98 -37.38
C LYS A 419 11.31 -5.44 -36.81
N TYR A 420 10.92 -5.92 -35.64
CA TYR A 420 9.76 -5.38 -34.93
C TYR A 420 10.03 -3.97 -34.44
N GLN A 421 9.06 -3.08 -34.65
CA GLN A 421 9.17 -1.66 -34.29
C GLN A 421 8.67 -1.39 -32.88
N ASN A 422 7.81 -2.26 -32.33
CA ASN A 422 7.26 -2.08 -30.98
C ASN A 422 7.35 -3.39 -30.18
N ILE A 423 7.65 -3.25 -28.89
CA ILE A 423 7.52 -4.30 -27.89
C ILE A 423 6.46 -3.86 -26.88
N GLU A 424 5.53 -4.75 -26.56
CA GLU A 424 4.42 -4.49 -25.66
C GLU A 424 4.50 -5.46 -24.48
N PHE A 425 4.54 -4.92 -23.26
CA PHE A 425 4.43 -5.68 -22.04
C PHE A 425 2.98 -5.62 -21.55
N LEU A 426 2.38 -6.79 -21.48
CA LEU A 426 1.05 -7.03 -20.93
C LEU A 426 1.19 -7.75 -19.60
N SER A 427 0.85 -7.05 -18.54
CA SER A 427 0.67 -7.68 -17.24
C SER A 427 -0.79 -7.69 -16.86
N LEU A 428 -1.30 -8.90 -16.59
CA LEU A 428 -2.53 -9.09 -15.84
C LEU A 428 -2.16 -9.03 -14.36
N PHE A 429 -2.35 -7.85 -13.75
CA PHE A 429 -2.40 -7.77 -12.30
C PHE A 429 -3.77 -8.27 -11.83
N GLU A 430 -3.82 -9.50 -11.33
CA GLU A 430 -4.90 -9.95 -10.46
C GLU A 430 -4.42 -9.87 -9.01
N LYS A 431 -4.54 -8.70 -8.38
CA LYS A 431 -4.48 -8.58 -6.91
C LYS A 431 -5.78 -7.96 -6.40
N TYR A 432 -6.64 -8.85 -5.88
CA TYR A 432 -7.75 -8.72 -4.92
C TYR A 432 -8.75 -7.55 -4.94
N THR A 433 -8.58 -6.52 -5.77
CA THR A 433 -9.55 -5.41 -5.96
C THR A 433 -9.30 -4.59 -7.24
N PHE A 434 -8.14 -4.75 -7.89
CA PHE A 434 -7.82 -4.09 -9.16
C PHE A 434 -7.52 -5.13 -10.23
N GLN A 435 -8.36 -5.18 -11.28
CA GLN A 435 -7.98 -5.77 -12.56
C GLN A 435 -7.49 -4.62 -13.44
N GLY A 436 -6.18 -4.38 -13.42
CA GLY A 436 -5.54 -3.43 -14.33
C GLY A 436 -4.78 -4.21 -15.40
N LEU A 437 -5.11 -3.96 -16.67
CA LEU A 437 -4.23 -4.34 -17.78
C LEU A 437 -3.11 -3.30 -17.83
N ILE A 438 -1.90 -3.67 -17.45
CA ILE A 438 -0.74 -2.80 -17.72
C ILE A 438 -0.32 -3.10 -19.14
N MET A 439 -0.59 -2.16 -20.05
CA MET A 439 0.03 -2.09 -21.39
C MET A 439 1.18 -1.10 -21.32
N MET A 440 2.41 -1.59 -21.43
CA MET A 440 3.57 -0.75 -21.71
C MET A 440 4.04 -1.02 -23.12
N VAL A 441 3.99 -0.03 -24.01
CA VAL A 441 4.50 -0.14 -25.38
C VAL A 441 5.80 0.65 -25.49
N MET A 442 6.87 0.03 -25.97
CA MET A 442 8.17 0.67 -26.21
C MET A 442 8.53 0.53 -27.68
N SER A 443 9.16 1.56 -28.24
CA SER A 443 9.51 1.60 -29.66
C SER A 443 10.97 1.27 -29.88
N ALA A 444 11.28 0.58 -30.98
CA ALA A 444 12.64 0.26 -31.36
C ALA A 444 13.46 1.54 -31.57
N VAL A 445 14.67 1.55 -31.04
CA VAL A 445 15.63 2.62 -31.28
C VAL A 445 16.28 2.35 -32.63
N PRO A 446 16.21 3.28 -33.60
CA PRO A 446 16.97 3.17 -34.83
C PRO A 446 18.46 3.07 -34.49
N ILE A 447 19.14 2.04 -35.00
CA ILE A 447 20.60 1.90 -34.86
C ILE A 447 21.30 2.91 -35.77
#